data_AF-A0A6J4K5U4-F1
#
_entry.id   AF-A0A6J4K5U4-F1
#
_cell.length_a   1.000
_cell.length_b   1.000
_cell.length_c   1.000
_cell.angle_alpha   90.00
_cell.angle_beta   90.00
_cell.angle_gamma   90.00
#
_symmetry.space_group_name_H-M   'P 1'
#
loop_
_entity.id
_entity.type
_entity.pdbx_description
1 polymer ?
#
loop_
_entity_poly.entity_id
_entity_poly.type
_entity_poly.pdbx_seq_one_letter_code
_entity_poly.pdbx_strand_id
1 'polypeptide(L)'
;KSEALFRSLGRYIETLGGRYIVAEDVGISTGDIHHIQVETSYVVGADVSYGGSGDPSPFTALGVLQGMRACVEEVFGTTSLEGSAVAVQGLGHVGYHLCRLLHEEGARLIVTDLQASAVRRAAHEFGAKAVEPDEILSIPCDVLAPCALGAVVNDETLPGLRCRIVAGSANNVLDESRHGEALAERGILYAPDYVINAGGLINVADELEGYNERRATKRVMRIADSVRSIIAISKRDGVPTNVAADTLALERIAAISSMERLHTGHPYGQLQRRREMI
;
A
#
# COMPACT_ATOMS: atom_id res chain seq x y z
N LYS A 1 -9.02 17.83 16.09
CA LYS A 1 -10.32 18.04 15.38
C LYS A 1 -11.44 17.76 16.40
N SER A 2 -12.66 18.29 16.25
CA SER A 2 -13.73 18.10 17.26
C SER A 2 -14.67 16.95 16.90
N GLU A 3 -15.24 16.29 17.91
CA GLU A 3 -16.28 15.26 17.73
C GLU A 3 -17.45 15.77 16.89
N ALA A 4 -17.92 17.00 17.16
CA ALA A 4 -19.06 17.59 16.44
C ALA A 4 -18.83 17.67 14.93
N LEU A 5 -17.60 17.90 14.49
CA LEU A 5 -17.23 17.92 13.07
C LEU A 5 -17.39 16.53 12.44
N PHE A 6 -16.87 15.48 13.09
CA PHE A 6 -16.94 14.11 12.58
C PHE A 6 -18.35 13.54 12.58
N ARG A 7 -19.15 13.86 13.61
CA ARG A 7 -20.58 13.51 13.61
C ARG A 7 -21.34 14.23 12.49
N SER A 8 -21.05 15.50 12.24
CA SER A 8 -21.64 16.21 11.09
C SER A 8 -21.24 15.57 9.77
N LEU A 9 -19.98 15.17 9.61
CA LEU A 9 -19.50 14.45 8.42
C LEU A 9 -20.23 13.11 8.24
N GLY A 10 -20.39 12.32 9.31
CA GLY A 10 -21.13 11.06 9.26
C GLY A 10 -22.57 11.22 8.78
N ARG A 11 -23.26 12.29 9.20
CA ARG A 11 -24.60 12.62 8.69
C ARG A 11 -24.60 12.91 7.19
N TYR A 12 -23.63 13.67 6.69
CA TYR A 12 -23.52 13.91 5.25
C TYR A 12 -23.24 12.63 4.48
N ILE A 13 -22.38 11.75 5.00
CA ILE A 13 -22.11 10.44 4.38
C ILE A 13 -23.38 9.58 4.33
N GLU A 14 -24.17 9.56 5.40
CA GLU A 14 -25.45 8.82 5.43
C GLU A 14 -26.40 9.27 4.31
N THR A 15 -26.43 10.57 3.98
CA THR A 15 -27.26 11.08 2.87
C THR A 15 -26.88 10.52 1.50
N LEU A 16 -25.66 9.97 1.35
CA LEU A 16 -25.19 9.36 0.10
C LEU A 16 -25.69 7.91 -0.09
N GLY A 17 -26.41 7.35 0.88
CA GLY A 17 -27.10 6.05 0.74
C GLY A 17 -26.16 4.89 0.36
N GLY A 18 -24.93 4.90 0.88
CA GLY A 18 -23.93 3.85 0.63
C GLY A 18 -23.14 3.98 -0.68
N ARG A 19 -23.32 5.08 -1.42
CA ARG A 19 -22.50 5.38 -2.61
C ARG A 19 -21.05 5.76 -2.29
N TYR A 20 -20.79 6.14 -1.04
CA TYR A 20 -19.48 6.49 -0.52
C TYR A 20 -19.31 5.83 0.85
N ILE A 21 -18.18 5.14 1.03
CA ILE A 21 -17.78 4.52 2.28
C ILE A 21 -16.46 5.18 2.67
N VAL A 22 -16.38 5.68 3.90
CA VAL A 22 -15.19 6.37 4.40
C VAL A 22 -14.32 5.43 5.23
N ALA A 23 -13.02 5.70 5.29
CA ALA A 23 -12.04 5.00 6.13
C ALA A 23 -11.11 6.03 6.81
N GLU A 24 -10.23 5.57 7.69
CA GLU A 24 -9.13 6.40 8.20
C GLU A 24 -8.09 6.75 7.13
N ASP A 25 -7.35 7.83 7.36
CA ASP A 25 -6.26 8.32 6.52
C ASP A 25 -5.34 9.22 7.35
N VAL A 26 -4.25 9.72 6.76
CA VAL A 26 -3.24 10.58 7.42
C VAL A 26 -3.90 11.73 8.19
N GLY A 27 -3.71 11.71 9.51
CA GLY A 27 -4.24 12.72 10.43
C GLY A 27 -5.69 12.48 10.88
N ILE A 28 -6.26 11.31 10.58
CA ILE A 28 -7.54 10.80 11.07
C ILE A 28 -7.25 9.49 11.82
N SER A 29 -7.63 9.43 13.09
CA SER A 29 -7.43 8.25 13.93
C SER A 29 -8.63 7.31 13.90
N THR A 30 -8.46 6.06 14.35
CA THR A 30 -9.56 5.12 14.62
C THR A 30 -10.62 5.70 15.57
N GLY A 31 -10.22 6.58 16.50
CA GLY A 31 -11.13 7.32 17.38
C GLY A 31 -11.96 8.38 16.65
N ASP A 32 -11.37 9.07 15.67
CA ASP A 32 -12.12 10.00 14.81
C ASP A 32 -13.13 9.25 13.93
N ILE A 33 -12.75 8.08 13.41
CA ILE A 33 -13.63 7.18 12.67
C ILE A 33 -14.80 6.70 13.52
N HIS A 34 -14.57 6.40 14.80
CA HIS A 34 -15.64 6.04 15.72
C HIS A 34 -16.72 7.13 15.80
N HIS A 35 -16.34 8.41 15.86
CA HIS A 35 -17.32 9.50 15.86
C HIS A 35 -18.18 9.55 14.59
N ILE A 36 -17.64 9.15 13.43
CA ILE A 36 -18.41 9.03 12.18
C ILE A 36 -19.35 7.82 12.26
N GLN A 37 -18.87 6.69 12.78
CA GLN A 37 -19.61 5.42 12.90
C GLN A 37 -20.88 5.52 13.74
N VAL A 38 -20.95 6.49 14.67
CA VAL A 38 -22.17 6.79 15.43
C VAL A 38 -23.33 7.26 14.54
N GLU A 39 -23.04 7.89 13.40
CA GLU A 39 -24.05 8.52 12.53
C GLU A 39 -24.32 7.74 11.24
N THR A 40 -23.44 6.80 10.85
CA THR A 40 -23.59 6.04 9.61
C THR A 40 -22.94 4.65 9.67
N SER A 41 -23.52 3.70 8.94
CA SER A 41 -22.91 2.37 8.71
C SER A 41 -21.90 2.35 7.55
N TYR A 42 -21.77 3.45 6.80
CA TYR A 42 -20.92 3.55 5.60
C TYR A 42 -19.49 3.99 5.96
N VAL A 43 -18.88 3.25 6.88
CA VAL A 43 -17.54 3.52 7.39
C VAL A 43 -16.83 2.20 7.71
N VAL A 44 -15.52 2.17 7.50
CA VAL A 44 -14.60 1.06 7.82
C VAL A 44 -13.33 1.60 8.49
N GLY A 45 -12.47 0.73 9.01
CA GLY A 45 -11.22 1.13 9.68
C GLY A 45 -11.47 1.70 11.07
N ALA A 46 -12.55 1.27 11.73
CA ALA A 46 -12.79 1.59 13.13
C ALA A 46 -11.84 0.78 14.04
N ASP A 47 -11.70 1.22 15.29
CA ASP A 47 -10.96 0.44 16.29
C ASP A 47 -11.60 -0.94 16.51
N VAL A 48 -10.78 -1.92 16.88
CA VAL A 48 -11.23 -3.30 17.14
C VAL A 48 -12.27 -3.35 18.26
N SER A 49 -12.18 -2.45 19.26
CA SER A 49 -13.17 -2.33 20.33
C SER A 49 -14.56 -1.90 19.85
N TYR A 50 -14.66 -1.28 18.67
CA TYR A 50 -15.90 -0.88 18.01
C TYR A 50 -16.25 -1.78 16.82
N GLY A 51 -15.60 -2.95 16.71
CA GLY A 51 -15.89 -3.95 15.68
C GLY A 51 -15.25 -3.68 14.32
N GLY A 52 -14.28 -2.77 14.24
CA GLY A 52 -13.46 -2.57 13.04
C GLY A 52 -12.19 -3.44 13.02
N SER A 53 -11.31 -3.17 12.06
CA SER A 53 -10.08 -3.93 11.80
C SER A 53 -8.81 -3.33 12.44
N GLY A 54 -8.90 -2.16 13.07
CA GLY A 54 -7.77 -1.51 13.73
C GLY A 54 -6.70 -0.97 12.77
N ASP A 55 -5.46 -0.87 13.26
CA ASP A 55 -4.32 -0.30 12.51
C ASP A 55 -4.04 -1.08 11.20
N PRO A 56 -4.18 -0.46 10.02
CA PRO A 56 -3.93 -1.11 8.73
C PRO A 56 -2.45 -1.20 8.38
N SER A 57 -1.56 -0.53 9.13
CA SER A 57 -0.13 -0.43 8.81
C SER A 57 0.59 -1.77 8.67
N PRO A 58 0.33 -2.80 9.52
CA PRO A 58 0.91 -4.12 9.34
C PRO A 58 0.50 -4.79 8.01
N PHE A 59 -0.73 -4.56 7.55
CA PHE A 59 -1.24 -5.10 6.28
C PHE A 59 -0.66 -4.38 5.07
N THR A 60 -0.49 -3.06 5.15
CA THR A 60 0.25 -2.31 4.13
C THR A 60 1.69 -2.79 4.04
N ALA A 61 2.39 -2.96 5.17
CA ALA A 61 3.75 -3.47 5.19
C ALA A 61 3.86 -4.90 4.62
N LEU A 62 2.90 -5.77 4.94
CA LEU A 62 2.82 -7.11 4.35
C LEU A 62 2.60 -7.05 2.83
N GLY A 63 1.70 -6.18 2.36
CA GLY A 63 1.47 -5.97 0.93
C GLY A 63 2.74 -5.53 0.20
N VAL A 64 3.47 -4.59 0.80
CA VAL A 64 4.75 -4.11 0.26
C VAL A 64 5.80 -5.20 0.22
N LEU A 65 5.92 -6.02 1.26
CA LEU A 65 6.81 -7.18 1.25
C LEU A 65 6.47 -8.15 0.10
N GLN A 66 5.18 -8.45 -0.11
CA GLN A 66 4.78 -9.37 -1.17
C GLN A 66 5.01 -8.79 -2.58
N GLY A 67 4.75 -7.50 -2.77
CA GLY A 67 5.11 -6.82 -4.02
C GLY A 67 6.62 -6.81 -4.26
N MET A 68 7.41 -6.55 -3.21
CA MET A 68 8.87 -6.58 -3.27
C MET A 68 9.40 -7.98 -3.65
N ARG A 69 8.83 -9.06 -3.10
CA ARG A 69 9.17 -10.44 -3.50
C ARG A 69 8.90 -10.70 -4.98
N ALA A 70 7.79 -10.21 -5.53
CA ALA A 70 7.50 -10.35 -6.96
C ALA A 70 8.51 -9.59 -7.82
N CYS A 71 8.95 -8.41 -7.40
CA CYS A 71 10.01 -7.65 -8.09
C CYS A 71 11.38 -8.33 -7.99
N VAL A 72 11.72 -8.89 -6.83
CA VAL A 72 12.98 -9.62 -6.62
C VAL A 72 13.01 -10.91 -7.43
N GLU A 73 11.88 -11.62 -7.53
CA GLU A 73 11.72 -12.77 -8.42
C GLU A 73 11.98 -12.40 -9.88
N GLU A 74 11.43 -11.28 -10.33
CA GLU A 74 11.63 -10.78 -11.69
C GLU A 74 13.08 -10.39 -11.98
N VAL A 75 13.72 -9.63 -11.08
CA VAL A 75 15.05 -9.05 -11.34
C VAL A 75 16.18 -10.03 -11.04
N PHE A 76 16.04 -10.87 -10.02
CA PHE A 76 17.09 -11.75 -9.50
C PHE A 76 16.80 -13.24 -9.65
N GLY A 77 15.60 -13.62 -10.11
CA GLY A 77 15.24 -15.02 -10.35
C GLY A 77 14.97 -15.83 -9.07
N THR A 78 14.78 -15.17 -7.93
CA THR A 78 14.50 -15.79 -6.62
C THR A 78 13.44 -15.01 -5.88
N THR A 79 12.60 -15.67 -5.10
CA THR A 79 11.61 -15.01 -4.22
C THR A 79 12.19 -14.68 -2.84
N SER A 80 13.40 -15.14 -2.53
CA SER A 80 14.06 -14.89 -1.25
C SER A 80 14.66 -13.49 -1.20
N LEU A 81 14.45 -12.80 -0.08
CA LEU A 81 15.07 -11.52 0.24
C LEU A 81 16.35 -11.68 1.09
N GLU A 82 16.73 -12.91 1.42
CA GLU A 82 17.89 -13.20 2.25
C GLU A 82 19.18 -12.60 1.64
N GLY A 83 19.89 -11.79 2.41
CA GLY A 83 21.11 -11.11 2.00
C GLY A 83 20.92 -9.89 1.08
N SER A 84 19.71 -9.64 0.57
CA SER A 84 19.40 -8.45 -0.25
C SER A 84 19.57 -7.17 0.56
N ALA A 85 20.23 -6.15 0.00
CA ALA A 85 20.30 -4.83 0.60
C ALA A 85 19.02 -4.04 0.30
N VAL A 86 18.27 -3.70 1.34
CA VAL A 86 17.04 -2.91 1.23
C VAL A 86 17.22 -1.56 1.93
N ALA A 87 17.15 -0.48 1.17
CA ALA A 87 17.21 0.89 1.65
C ALA A 87 15.79 1.42 1.93
N VAL A 88 15.42 1.56 3.20
CA VAL A 88 14.10 2.04 3.63
C VAL A 88 14.19 3.51 4.02
N GLN A 89 13.51 4.37 3.26
CA GLN A 89 13.39 5.80 3.54
C GLN A 89 12.08 6.06 4.29
N GLY A 90 12.16 6.36 5.59
CA GLY A 90 11.00 6.57 6.44
C GLY A 90 10.71 5.37 7.33
N LEU A 91 10.65 5.64 8.63
CA LEU A 91 10.42 4.70 9.73
C LEU A 91 9.15 5.06 10.52
N GLY A 92 8.15 5.59 9.82
CA GLY A 92 6.78 5.70 10.32
C GLY A 92 6.13 4.32 10.54
N HIS A 93 4.82 4.27 10.78
CA HIS A 93 4.12 3.02 11.11
C HIS A 93 4.40 1.90 10.09
N VAL A 94 4.13 2.15 8.81
CA VAL A 94 4.33 1.15 7.74
C VAL A 94 5.81 0.83 7.53
N GLY A 95 6.67 1.84 7.42
CA GLY A 95 8.11 1.65 7.19
C GLY A 95 8.78 0.84 8.30
N TYR A 96 8.39 1.05 9.56
CA TYR A 96 8.87 0.28 10.70
C TYR A 96 8.41 -1.19 10.65
N HIS A 97 7.13 -1.43 10.35
CA HIS A 97 6.62 -2.80 10.17
C HIS A 97 7.30 -3.51 9.00
N LEU A 98 7.57 -2.80 7.91
CA LEU A 98 8.30 -3.33 6.76
C LEU A 98 9.73 -3.72 7.17
N CYS A 99 10.44 -2.89 7.93
CA CYS A 99 11.77 -3.23 8.46
C CYS A 99 11.74 -4.52 9.28
N ARG A 100 10.75 -4.69 10.17
CA ARG A 100 10.59 -5.93 10.95
C ARG A 100 10.44 -7.14 10.04
N LEU A 101 9.54 -7.08 9.06
CA LEU A 101 9.29 -8.18 8.14
C LEU A 101 10.53 -8.51 7.29
N LEU A 102 11.23 -7.50 6.79
CA LEU A 102 12.45 -7.68 6.00
C LEU A 102 13.60 -8.27 6.83
N HIS A 103 13.71 -7.88 8.10
CA HIS A 103 14.67 -8.48 9.04
C HIS A 103 14.37 -9.97 9.28
N GLU A 104 13.10 -10.33 9.46
CA GLU A 104 12.66 -11.72 9.59
C GLU A 104 12.97 -12.56 8.33
N GLU A 105 13.02 -11.93 7.16
CA GLU A 105 13.43 -12.55 5.87
C GLU A 105 14.94 -12.58 5.65
N GLY A 106 15.74 -12.07 6.59
CA GLY A 106 17.21 -12.04 6.47
C GLY A 106 17.76 -10.98 5.51
N ALA A 107 16.98 -9.96 5.17
CA ALA A 107 17.45 -8.83 4.37
C ALA A 107 18.40 -7.92 5.18
N ARG A 108 19.37 -7.31 4.50
CA ARG A 108 20.26 -6.30 5.08
C ARG A 108 19.62 -4.92 4.97
N LEU A 109 19.30 -4.32 6.10
CA LEU A 109 18.58 -3.05 6.15
C LEU A 109 19.53 -1.86 6.19
N ILE A 110 19.24 -0.87 5.34
CA ILE A 110 19.78 0.49 5.41
C ILE A 110 18.59 1.41 5.65
N VAL A 111 18.62 2.24 6.69
CA VAL A 111 17.45 3.00 7.11
C VAL A 111 17.77 4.46 7.36
N THR A 112 16.78 5.31 7.11
CA THR A 112 16.82 6.72 7.51
C THR A 112 15.43 7.22 7.89
N ASP A 113 15.38 8.22 8.76
CA ASP A 113 14.18 8.97 9.13
C ASP A 113 14.60 10.31 9.75
N LEU A 114 13.74 11.33 9.67
CA LEU A 114 13.96 12.61 10.35
C LEU A 114 13.93 12.47 11.88
N GLN A 115 13.22 11.47 12.39
CA GLN A 115 13.11 11.17 13.80
C GLN A 115 14.24 10.25 14.26
N ALA A 116 15.27 10.82 14.88
CA ALA A 116 16.44 10.09 15.35
C ALA A 116 16.10 8.93 16.33
N SER A 117 15.01 9.02 17.09
CA SER A 117 14.54 7.91 17.94
C SER A 117 14.09 6.69 17.14
N ALA A 118 13.39 6.88 16.02
CA ALA A 118 12.95 5.80 15.15
C ALA A 118 14.16 5.09 14.51
N VAL A 119 15.14 5.87 14.04
CA VAL A 119 16.40 5.34 13.48
C VAL A 119 17.15 4.51 14.51
N ARG A 120 17.33 5.02 15.74
CA ARG A 120 17.97 4.25 16.84
C ARG A 120 17.22 2.97 17.16
N ARG A 121 15.88 3.01 17.17
CA ARG A 121 15.04 1.83 17.43
C ARG A 121 15.23 0.76 16.35
N ALA A 122 15.16 1.14 15.08
CA ALA A 122 15.37 0.23 13.96
C ALA A 122 16.79 -0.36 13.92
N ALA A 123 17.81 0.47 14.20
CA ALA A 123 19.19 0.01 14.28
C ALA A 123 19.40 -1.02 15.41
N HIS A 124 18.78 -0.78 16.57
CA HIS A 124 18.88 -1.68 17.72
C HIS A 124 18.08 -2.98 17.51
N GLU A 125 16.82 -2.89 17.09
CA GLU A 125 15.93 -4.05 16.98
C GLU A 125 16.21 -4.92 15.75
N PHE A 126 16.64 -4.33 14.64
CA PHE A 126 16.78 -5.03 13.35
C PHE A 126 18.22 -5.10 12.84
N GLY A 127 19.19 -4.56 13.58
CA GLY A 127 20.58 -4.47 13.13
C GLY A 127 20.75 -3.58 11.88
N ALA A 128 19.82 -2.65 11.65
CA ALA A 128 19.82 -1.81 10.46
C ALA A 128 20.97 -0.79 10.47
N LYS A 129 21.57 -0.56 9.31
CA LYS A 129 22.57 0.51 9.12
C LYS A 129 21.84 1.84 8.97
N ALA A 130 22.00 2.73 9.94
CA ALA A 130 21.53 4.11 9.86
C ALA A 130 22.38 4.93 8.87
N VAL A 131 21.73 5.76 8.06
CA VAL A 131 22.37 6.75 7.17
C VAL A 131 21.63 8.09 7.23
N GLU A 132 22.29 9.14 6.79
CA GLU A 132 21.66 10.47 6.72
C GLU A 132 20.55 10.51 5.65
N PRO A 133 19.49 11.31 5.84
CA PRO A 133 18.37 11.39 4.90
C PRO A 133 18.78 11.68 3.45
N ASP A 134 19.78 12.54 3.26
CA ASP A 134 20.25 12.96 1.93
C ASP A 134 21.05 11.86 1.22
N GLU A 135 21.54 10.85 1.95
CA GLU A 135 22.38 9.78 1.39
C GLU A 135 21.56 8.58 0.89
N ILE A 136 20.39 8.32 1.48
CA ILE A 136 19.63 7.07 1.30
C ILE A 136 19.28 6.78 -0.16
N LEU A 137 18.98 7.82 -0.96
CA LEU A 137 18.55 7.67 -2.36
C LEU A 137 19.71 7.26 -3.28
N SER A 138 20.94 7.60 -2.90
CA SER A 138 22.14 7.37 -3.71
C SER A 138 22.98 6.18 -3.24
N ILE A 139 22.60 5.55 -2.13
CA ILE A 139 23.35 4.42 -1.58
C ILE A 139 23.17 3.17 -2.46
N PRO A 140 24.26 2.42 -2.73
CA PRO A 140 24.13 1.13 -3.40
C PRO A 140 23.26 0.17 -2.58
N CYS A 141 22.16 -0.29 -3.18
CA CYS A 141 21.23 -1.25 -2.61
C CYS A 141 20.58 -2.06 -3.73
N ASP A 142 19.93 -3.18 -3.40
CA ASP A 142 19.18 -3.96 -4.37
C ASP A 142 17.79 -3.36 -4.56
N VAL A 143 17.15 -2.99 -3.44
CA VAL A 143 15.81 -2.40 -3.38
C VAL A 143 15.83 -1.07 -2.63
N LEU A 144 15.29 -0.02 -3.24
CA LEU A 144 14.90 1.21 -2.57
C LEU A 144 13.41 1.14 -2.21
N ALA A 145 13.09 1.39 -0.95
CA ALA A 145 11.73 1.36 -0.41
C ALA A 145 11.33 2.74 0.16
N PRO A 146 10.79 3.65 -0.67
CA PRO A 146 10.25 4.92 -0.21
C PRO A 146 9.02 4.70 0.67
N CYS A 147 9.08 5.11 1.93
CA CYS A 147 8.02 4.92 2.94
C CYS A 147 7.72 6.21 3.72
N ALA A 148 8.21 7.36 3.25
CA ALA A 148 8.05 8.67 3.88
C ALA A 148 7.11 9.59 3.08
N LEU A 149 7.64 10.27 2.07
CA LEU A 149 6.93 11.25 1.24
C LEU A 149 6.81 10.76 -0.20
N GLY A 150 5.92 11.41 -0.96
CA GLY A 150 5.85 11.26 -2.42
C GLY A 150 6.94 12.05 -3.15
N ALA A 151 6.88 12.04 -4.48
CA ALA A 151 7.79 12.69 -5.41
C ALA A 151 9.27 12.33 -5.19
N VAL A 152 9.54 11.14 -4.65
CA VAL A 152 10.89 10.67 -4.35
C VAL A 152 11.68 10.40 -5.63
N VAL A 153 11.00 10.02 -6.71
CA VAL A 153 11.60 9.86 -8.03
C VAL A 153 11.24 11.07 -8.88
N ASN A 154 12.23 11.94 -9.10
CA ASN A 154 12.13 13.18 -9.86
C ASN A 154 13.46 13.46 -10.62
N ASP A 155 13.53 14.57 -11.34
CA ASP A 155 14.71 14.94 -12.15
C ASP A 155 16.01 15.04 -11.34
N GLU A 156 15.94 15.42 -10.06
CA GLU A 156 17.10 15.61 -9.19
C GLU A 156 17.59 14.29 -8.60
N THR A 157 16.65 13.41 -8.19
CA THR A 157 16.97 12.18 -7.47
C THR A 157 17.25 11.00 -8.41
N LEU A 158 16.56 10.94 -9.55
CA LEU A 158 16.66 9.84 -10.51
C LEU A 158 18.11 9.56 -10.96
N PRO A 159 18.97 10.57 -11.24
CA PRO A 159 20.37 10.33 -11.59
C PRO A 159 21.21 9.69 -10.49
N GLY A 160 20.83 9.89 -9.22
CA GLY A 160 21.54 9.37 -8.07
C GLY A 160 21.20 7.93 -7.72
N LEU A 161 20.07 7.40 -8.21
CA LEU A 161 19.56 6.08 -7.82
C LEU A 161 20.55 4.96 -8.21
N ARG A 162 20.92 4.15 -7.22
CA ARG A 162 21.81 2.98 -7.39
C ARG A 162 21.15 1.65 -7.02
N CYS A 163 19.82 1.60 -7.12
CA CYS A 163 19.02 0.41 -6.88
C CYS A 163 18.65 -0.30 -8.19
N ARG A 164 18.19 -1.54 -8.08
CA ARG A 164 17.60 -2.30 -9.20
C ARG A 164 16.08 -2.30 -9.15
N ILE A 165 15.51 -2.08 -7.96
CA ILE A 165 14.06 -2.09 -7.72
C ILE A 165 13.69 -0.87 -6.88
N VAL A 166 12.58 -0.20 -7.23
CA VAL A 166 11.88 0.76 -6.38
C VAL A 166 10.55 0.15 -5.95
N ALA A 167 10.41 -0.17 -4.67
CA ALA A 167 9.24 -0.84 -4.10
C ALA A 167 9.03 -0.40 -2.64
N GLY A 168 8.11 0.54 -2.42
CA GLY A 168 7.87 1.16 -1.12
C GLY A 168 6.39 1.39 -0.82
N SER A 169 6.10 2.00 0.32
CA SER A 169 4.73 2.26 0.80
C SER A 169 4.23 3.69 0.55
N ALA A 170 5.12 4.61 0.19
CA ALA A 170 4.76 6.01 -0.05
C ALA A 170 3.76 6.15 -1.20
N ASN A 171 2.91 7.17 -1.12
CA ASN A 171 2.00 7.54 -2.21
C ASN A 171 2.67 8.55 -3.14
N ASN A 172 2.30 8.52 -4.42
CA ASN A 172 2.81 9.41 -5.46
C ASN A 172 4.34 9.35 -5.56
N VAL A 173 4.92 8.15 -5.61
CA VAL A 173 6.39 7.96 -5.58
C VAL A 173 7.08 8.65 -6.78
N LEU A 174 6.45 8.57 -7.95
CA LEU A 174 6.85 9.31 -9.14
C LEU A 174 6.30 10.73 -9.06
N ASP A 175 7.17 11.73 -9.23
CA ASP A 175 6.76 13.13 -9.31
C ASP A 175 5.94 13.42 -10.60
N GLU A 176 6.31 12.78 -11.69
CA GLU A 176 5.64 12.85 -12.98
C GLU A 176 5.64 11.48 -13.65
N SER A 177 4.63 11.18 -14.49
CA SER A 177 4.52 9.88 -15.17
C SER A 177 5.73 9.54 -16.04
N ARG A 178 6.41 10.54 -16.62
CA ARG A 178 7.64 10.37 -17.42
C ARG A 178 8.80 9.78 -16.62
N HIS A 179 8.82 9.95 -15.29
CA HIS A 179 9.85 9.35 -14.46
C HIS A 179 9.72 7.81 -14.41
N GLY A 180 8.52 7.26 -14.65
CA GLY A 180 8.34 5.81 -14.80
C GLY A 180 9.03 5.26 -16.06
N GLU A 181 8.96 5.99 -17.17
CA GLU A 181 9.69 5.65 -18.39
C GLU A 181 11.20 5.77 -18.19
N ALA A 182 11.66 6.85 -17.55
CA ALA A 182 13.07 7.05 -17.25
C ALA A 182 13.66 5.99 -16.30
N LEU A 183 12.86 5.44 -15.36
CA LEU A 183 13.26 4.27 -14.56
C LEU A 183 13.40 3.02 -15.43
N ALA A 184 12.44 2.78 -16.33
CA ALA A 184 12.45 1.62 -17.23
C ALA A 184 13.66 1.66 -18.19
N GLU A 185 13.96 2.82 -18.78
CA GLU A 185 15.16 3.02 -19.63
C GLU A 185 16.47 2.73 -18.89
N ARG A 186 16.51 2.97 -17.58
CA ARG A 186 17.65 2.65 -16.71
C ARG A 186 17.68 1.20 -16.23
N GLY A 187 16.68 0.39 -16.59
CA GLY A 187 16.55 -0.98 -16.11
C GLY A 187 16.25 -1.10 -14.62
N ILE A 188 15.65 -0.06 -14.03
CA ILE A 188 15.18 -0.06 -12.64
C ILE A 188 13.70 -0.46 -12.63
N LEU A 189 13.39 -1.57 -11.99
CA LEU A 189 12.01 -2.05 -11.90
C LEU A 189 11.24 -1.27 -10.83
N TYR A 190 10.20 -0.55 -11.24
CA TYR A 190 9.29 0.13 -10.32
C TYR A 190 8.05 -0.71 -10.03
N ALA A 191 7.74 -0.93 -8.75
CA ALA A 191 6.45 -1.44 -8.31
C ALA A 191 5.47 -0.27 -8.12
N PRO A 192 4.40 -0.16 -8.92
CA PRO A 192 3.46 0.96 -8.82
C PRO A 192 2.89 1.12 -7.41
N ASP A 193 3.11 2.30 -6.84
CA ASP A 193 2.78 2.68 -5.46
C ASP A 193 1.38 2.28 -5.03
N TYR A 194 0.34 2.70 -5.77
CA TYR A 194 -1.06 2.45 -5.44
C TYR A 194 -1.46 0.96 -5.51
N VAL A 195 -0.62 0.11 -6.09
CA VAL A 195 -0.82 -1.35 -6.10
C VAL A 195 -0.10 -1.99 -4.93
N ILE A 196 1.18 -1.67 -4.75
CA ILE A 196 2.03 -2.31 -3.74
C ILE A 196 1.62 -1.92 -2.31
N ASN A 197 1.12 -0.70 -2.10
CA ASN A 197 0.66 -0.22 -0.80
C ASN A 197 -0.84 -0.47 -0.51
N ALA A 198 -1.55 -1.19 -1.40
CA ALA A 198 -2.98 -1.43 -1.29
C ALA A 198 -3.39 -2.30 -0.08
N GLY A 199 -2.43 -2.87 0.67
CA GLY A 199 -2.68 -3.81 1.75
C GLY A 199 -3.61 -3.26 2.84
N GLY A 200 -3.42 -1.99 3.23
CA GLY A 200 -4.28 -1.34 4.22
C GLY A 200 -5.73 -1.21 3.75
N LEU A 201 -5.93 -0.80 2.49
CA LEU A 201 -7.27 -0.68 1.90
C LEU A 201 -7.95 -2.05 1.78
N ILE A 202 -7.21 -3.09 1.38
CA ILE A 202 -7.70 -4.47 1.33
C ILE A 202 -8.14 -4.96 2.71
N ASN A 203 -7.40 -4.60 3.77
CA ASN A 203 -7.72 -4.97 5.15
C ASN A 203 -9.05 -4.33 5.60
N VAL A 204 -9.18 -3.01 5.48
CA VAL A 204 -10.40 -2.32 5.92
C VAL A 204 -11.62 -2.66 5.06
N ALA A 205 -11.43 -2.94 3.76
CA ALA A 205 -12.51 -3.40 2.89
C ALA A 205 -13.08 -4.76 3.30
N ASP A 206 -12.30 -5.61 3.98
CA ASP A 206 -12.78 -6.91 4.48
C ASP A 206 -13.87 -6.75 5.57
N GLU A 207 -13.90 -5.61 6.27
CA GLU A 207 -14.96 -5.30 7.24
C GLU A 207 -16.36 -5.28 6.62
N LEU A 208 -16.48 -4.94 5.33
CA LEU A 208 -17.75 -4.92 4.60
C LEU A 208 -18.38 -6.31 4.47
N GLU A 209 -17.58 -7.37 4.64
CA GLU A 209 -18.00 -8.76 4.59
C GLU A 209 -18.04 -9.42 5.98
N GLY A 210 -17.89 -8.62 7.04
CA GLY A 210 -17.69 -9.10 8.41
C GLY A 210 -16.25 -9.53 8.64
N TYR A 211 -15.47 -8.67 9.31
CA TYR A 211 -14.01 -8.76 9.34
C TYR A 211 -13.48 -10.15 9.71
N ASN A 212 -12.54 -10.64 8.90
CA ASN A 212 -11.83 -11.87 9.14
C ASN A 212 -10.36 -11.69 8.78
N GLU A 213 -9.52 -11.54 9.80
CA GLU A 213 -8.08 -11.30 9.66
C GLU A 213 -7.41 -12.32 8.71
N ARG A 214 -7.73 -13.61 8.82
CA ARG A 214 -7.14 -14.65 7.95
C ARG A 214 -7.53 -14.44 6.47
N ARG A 215 -8.75 -13.99 6.21
CA ARG A 215 -9.22 -13.68 4.86
C ARG A 215 -8.58 -12.40 4.34
N ALA A 216 -8.52 -11.35 5.17
CA ALA A 216 -7.83 -10.10 4.86
C ALA A 216 -6.36 -10.36 4.50
N THR A 217 -5.61 -11.07 5.35
CA THR A 217 -4.21 -11.47 5.11
C THR A 217 -4.04 -12.23 3.81
N LYS A 218 -4.89 -13.23 3.53
CA LYS A 218 -4.85 -13.95 2.25
C LYS A 218 -5.09 -13.05 1.04
N ARG A 219 -5.98 -12.05 1.14
CA ARG A 219 -6.23 -11.09 0.07
C ARG A 219 -5.03 -10.16 -0.13
N VAL A 220 -4.43 -9.65 0.95
CA VAL A 220 -3.21 -8.82 0.90
C VAL A 220 -2.06 -9.57 0.24
N MET A 221 -1.90 -10.87 0.53
CA MET A 221 -0.84 -11.66 -0.08
C MET A 221 -0.91 -11.72 -1.62
N ARG A 222 -2.10 -11.54 -2.21
CA ARG A 222 -2.30 -11.53 -3.66
C ARG A 222 -1.78 -10.26 -4.34
N ILE A 223 -1.30 -9.27 -3.59
CA ILE A 223 -0.57 -8.13 -4.17
C ILE A 223 0.63 -8.61 -4.99
N ALA A 224 1.30 -9.70 -4.58
CA ALA A 224 2.36 -10.31 -5.39
C ALA A 224 1.85 -10.71 -6.80
N ASP A 225 0.67 -11.31 -6.90
CA ASP A 225 0.09 -11.73 -8.19
C ASP A 225 -0.28 -10.52 -9.06
N SER A 226 -0.79 -9.44 -8.45
CA SER A 226 -1.05 -8.19 -9.14
C SER A 226 0.23 -7.57 -9.69
N VAL A 227 1.29 -7.51 -8.89
CA VAL A 227 2.59 -7.00 -9.34
C VAL A 227 3.17 -7.87 -10.46
N ARG A 228 3.12 -9.20 -10.37
CA ARG A 228 3.54 -10.10 -11.46
C ARG A 228 2.75 -9.86 -12.75
N SER A 229 1.44 -9.64 -12.63
CA SER A 229 0.56 -9.36 -13.77
C SER A 229 0.92 -8.03 -14.45
N ILE A 230 1.23 -7.00 -13.66
CA ILE A 230 1.69 -5.69 -14.15
C ILE A 230 3.04 -5.81 -14.87
N ILE A 231 3.99 -6.54 -14.30
CA ILE A 231 5.29 -6.81 -14.93
C ILE A 231 5.09 -7.54 -16.26
N ALA A 232 4.20 -8.54 -16.30
CA ALA A 232 3.88 -9.27 -17.52
C ALA A 232 3.26 -8.37 -18.60
N ILE A 233 2.33 -7.49 -18.25
CA ILE A 233 1.72 -6.51 -19.17
C ILE A 233 2.77 -5.52 -19.67
N SER A 234 3.61 -5.00 -18.77
CA SER A 234 4.72 -4.09 -19.11
C SER A 234 5.64 -4.70 -20.17
N LYS A 235 6.04 -5.97 -20.00
CA LYS A 235 6.84 -6.71 -20.97
C LYS A 235 6.10 -7.00 -22.28
N ARG A 236 4.82 -7.38 -22.21
CA ARG A 236 3.98 -7.70 -23.37
C ARG A 236 3.84 -6.49 -24.29
N ASP A 237 3.57 -5.32 -23.71
CA ASP A 237 3.21 -4.11 -24.44
C ASP A 237 4.38 -3.14 -24.64
N GLY A 238 5.52 -3.39 -23.98
CA GLY A 238 6.68 -2.51 -24.06
C GLY A 238 6.48 -1.15 -23.39
N VAL A 239 5.68 -1.10 -22.31
CA VAL A 239 5.34 0.13 -21.56
C VAL A 239 5.87 0.06 -20.13
N PRO A 240 6.16 1.19 -19.47
CA PRO A 240 6.62 1.17 -18.08
C PRO A 240 5.52 0.66 -17.13
N THR A 241 5.91 0.15 -15.97
CA THR A 241 5.00 -0.55 -15.04
C THR A 241 3.88 0.32 -14.49
N ASN A 242 4.08 1.63 -14.35
CA ASN A 242 3.02 2.56 -13.95
C ASN A 242 1.89 2.61 -14.99
N VAL A 243 2.22 2.56 -16.29
CA VAL A 243 1.22 2.50 -17.37
C VAL A 243 0.56 1.12 -17.42
N ALA A 244 1.34 0.06 -17.26
CA ALA A 244 0.82 -1.31 -17.24
C ALA A 244 -0.18 -1.56 -16.09
N ALA A 245 0.00 -0.89 -14.94
CA ALA A 245 -0.93 -0.96 -13.82
C ALA A 245 -2.28 -0.30 -14.14
N ASP A 246 -2.26 0.85 -14.82
CA ASP A 246 -3.48 1.51 -15.29
C ASP A 246 -4.21 0.62 -16.30
N THR A 247 -3.48 0.00 -17.23
CA THR A 247 -4.04 -0.97 -18.19
C THR A 247 -4.74 -2.12 -17.48
N LEU A 248 -4.09 -2.75 -16.50
CA LEU A 248 -4.68 -3.84 -15.72
C LEU A 248 -5.98 -3.42 -15.01
N ALA A 249 -5.98 -2.23 -14.40
CA ALA A 249 -7.14 -1.69 -13.71
C ALA A 249 -8.31 -1.42 -14.67
N LEU A 250 -8.03 -0.75 -15.79
CA LEU A 250 -9.03 -0.41 -16.81
C LEU A 250 -9.61 -1.64 -17.50
N GLU A 251 -8.77 -2.61 -17.87
CA GLU A 251 -9.22 -3.90 -18.44
C GLU A 251 -10.17 -4.62 -17.48
N ARG A 252 -9.85 -4.62 -16.18
CA ARG A 252 -10.69 -5.23 -15.15
C ARG A 252 -12.03 -4.50 -14.98
N ILE A 253 -12.03 -3.17 -14.95
CA ILE A 253 -13.26 -2.37 -14.87
C ILE A 253 -14.13 -2.64 -16.09
N ALA A 254 -13.56 -2.59 -17.30
CA ALA A 254 -14.27 -2.86 -18.54
C ALA A 254 -14.91 -4.25 -18.52
N ALA A 255 -14.14 -5.30 -18.22
CA ALA A 255 -14.60 -6.68 -18.20
C ALA A 255 -15.77 -6.94 -17.23
N ILE A 256 -15.75 -6.32 -16.05
CA ILE A 256 -16.86 -6.47 -15.07
C ILE A 256 -18.06 -5.60 -15.46
N SER A 257 -17.82 -4.39 -15.98
CA SER A 257 -18.90 -3.47 -16.36
C SER A 257 -19.68 -3.92 -17.60
N SER A 258 -19.04 -4.67 -18.51
CA SER A 258 -19.66 -5.22 -19.72
C SER A 258 -20.50 -6.47 -19.48
N MET A 259 -20.49 -7.03 -18.26
CA MET A 259 -21.34 -8.17 -17.91
C MET A 259 -22.81 -7.74 -17.89
N GLU A 260 -23.69 -8.51 -18.54
CA GLU A 260 -25.13 -8.26 -18.50
C GLU A 260 -25.65 -8.31 -17.05
N ARG A 261 -26.32 -7.24 -16.63
CA ARG A 261 -27.00 -7.21 -15.33
C ARG A 261 -28.31 -7.97 -15.43
N LEU A 262 -28.26 -9.26 -15.10
CA LEU A 262 -29.46 -10.07 -14.96
C LEU A 262 -30.27 -9.60 -13.76
N HIS A 263 -31.55 -9.29 -13.98
CA HIS A 263 -32.47 -8.97 -12.90
C HIS A 263 -32.82 -10.24 -12.12
N THR A 264 -32.33 -10.36 -10.89
CA THR A 264 -32.53 -11.54 -10.04
C THR A 264 -33.69 -11.41 -9.05
N GLY A 265 -34.42 -10.29 -9.05
CA GLY A 265 -35.45 -10.01 -8.04
C GLY A 265 -34.91 -9.77 -6.62
N HIS A 266 -33.61 -9.96 -6.42
CA HIS A 266 -32.88 -9.66 -5.18
C HIS A 266 -31.86 -8.54 -5.43
N PRO A 267 -31.67 -7.62 -4.47
CA PRO A 267 -30.64 -6.60 -4.62
C PRO A 267 -29.23 -7.22 -4.71
N TYR A 268 -28.41 -6.71 -5.62
CA TYR A 268 -26.99 -7.06 -5.75
C TYR A 268 -26.13 -6.10 -4.92
N GLY A 269 -25.20 -6.62 -4.11
CA GLY A 269 -24.17 -5.80 -3.44
C GLY A 269 -23.87 -6.18 -1.99
N GLN A 270 -22.66 -5.89 -1.54
CA GLN A 270 -22.17 -6.23 -0.20
C GLN A 270 -22.88 -5.44 0.93
N LEU A 271 -23.30 -4.20 0.65
CA LEU A 271 -23.88 -3.29 1.66
C LEU A 271 -25.29 -3.66 2.14
N GLN A 272 -26.09 -4.40 1.35
CA GLN A 272 -27.47 -4.72 1.74
C GLN A 272 -27.63 -6.01 2.54
N ARG A 273 -26.68 -6.96 2.47
CA ARG A 273 -26.71 -8.18 3.31
C ARG A 273 -26.61 -7.87 4.82
N ARG A 274 -26.10 -6.68 5.17
CA ARG A 274 -26.05 -6.19 6.55
C ARG A 274 -27.42 -5.74 7.10
N ARG A 275 -28.33 -5.27 6.23
CA ARG A 275 -29.68 -4.82 6.64
C ARG A 275 -30.63 -5.97 6.99
N GLU A 276 -30.34 -7.19 6.57
CA GLU A 276 -31.17 -8.37 6.86
C GLU A 276 -30.72 -9.15 8.10
N MET A 277 -29.57 -8.80 8.69
CA MET A 277 -28.99 -9.49 9.87
C MET A 277 -28.99 -8.65 11.16
N ILE A 278 -29.61 -7.46 11.14
CA ILE A 278 -29.89 -6.63 12.33
C ILE A 278 -31.41 -6.55 12.47
#